data_AF-A0A4V5NA19-F1
#
_entry.id   AF-A0A4V5NA19-F1
#
_cell.length_a   1.000
_cell.length_b   1.000
_cell.length_c   1.000
_cell.angle_alpha   90.00
_cell.angle_beta   90.00
_cell.angle_gamma   90.00
#
_symmetry.space_group_name_H-M   'P 1'
#
loop_
_entity.id
_entity.type
_entity.pdbx_description
1 polymer ?
#
loop_
_entity_poly.entity_id
_entity_poly.type
_entity_poly.pdbx_seq_one_letter_code
_entity_poly.pdbx_strand_id
1 'polypeptide(L)'
;MVSFGVPRSVNGLQSFADIPPMTISDEPDLWTMRLGHANFHITPEPYYPNVCDVYACKRLLDDWESARAEFMRQASRISEHYGPTSQIYKFTEQKWAEIDSLWRAYHQRTNAEAGVSDNTTLFQPLAETQALSKIPSLTDPQQPSKFLMVNDADIVGPMVKYTKIQRLPSRKPAFLKLFTDPASFLGNRSPLFTLKR
;
A
#
# COMPACT_ATOMS: atom_id res chain seq x y z
N MET A 1 5.03 68.44 -2.46
CA MET A 1 5.15 67.01 -2.10
C MET A 1 3.95 66.29 -2.67
N VAL A 2 4.19 65.38 -3.62
CA VAL A 2 3.18 64.73 -4.46
C VAL A 2 2.92 63.34 -3.88
N SER A 3 1.66 62.99 -3.58
CA SER A 3 1.26 61.66 -3.13
C SER A 3 0.49 60.95 -4.24
N PHE A 4 1.02 59.82 -4.71
CA PHE A 4 0.45 59.03 -5.80
C PHE A 4 -0.66 58.12 -5.27
N GLY A 5 -1.90 58.39 -5.68
CA GLY A 5 -2.98 57.41 -5.62
C GLY A 5 -2.90 56.49 -6.83
N VAL A 6 -2.60 55.21 -6.62
CA VAL A 6 -2.65 54.18 -7.68
C VAL A 6 -4.09 53.67 -7.81
N PRO A 7 -4.76 53.81 -8.96
CA PRO A 7 -6.01 53.11 -9.20
C PRO A 7 -5.73 51.63 -9.49
N ARG A 8 -6.38 50.74 -8.73
CA ARG A 8 -6.33 49.30 -8.94
C ARG A 8 -7.07 48.96 -10.25
N SER A 9 -6.30 48.66 -11.30
CA SER A 9 -6.83 48.14 -12.56
C SER A 9 -7.45 46.77 -12.34
N VAL A 10 -8.77 46.66 -12.43
CA VAL A 10 -9.48 45.39 -12.62
C VAL A 10 -9.32 44.97 -14.07
N ASN A 11 -8.20 44.32 -14.38
CA ASN A 11 -8.00 43.72 -15.69
C ASN A 11 -8.89 42.47 -15.84
N GLY A 12 -9.78 42.52 -16.83
CA GLY A 12 -9.97 41.43 -17.78
C GLY A 12 -10.90 40.30 -17.37
N LEU A 13 -12.18 40.41 -17.74
CA LEU A 13 -12.93 39.23 -18.16
C LEU A 13 -12.22 38.69 -19.41
N GLN A 14 -11.41 37.64 -19.25
CA GLN A 14 -10.83 36.95 -20.40
C GLN A 14 -11.97 36.39 -21.27
N SER A 15 -11.88 36.66 -22.57
CA SER A 15 -12.76 36.08 -23.57
C SER A 15 -12.58 34.56 -23.56
N PHE A 16 -13.66 33.80 -23.34
CA PHE A 16 -13.67 32.33 -23.36
C PHE A 16 -13.24 31.74 -24.72
N ALA A 17 -13.02 32.56 -25.74
CA ALA A 17 -12.59 32.16 -27.09
C ALA A 17 -11.09 31.84 -27.20
N ASP A 18 -10.26 32.22 -26.22
CA ASP A 18 -8.80 31.98 -26.24
C ASP A 18 -8.38 30.71 -25.47
N ILE A 19 -9.33 29.89 -24.99
CA ILE A 19 -9.02 28.60 -24.37
C ILE A 19 -8.81 27.61 -25.52
N PRO A 20 -7.57 27.13 -25.77
CA PRO A 20 -7.35 26.10 -26.78
C PRO A 20 -8.27 24.91 -26.46
N PRO A 21 -8.95 24.31 -27.45
CA PRO A 21 -9.81 23.18 -27.21
C PRO A 21 -8.98 22.10 -26.51
N MET A 22 -9.35 21.82 -25.27
CA MET A 22 -8.76 20.73 -24.49
C MET A 22 -9.26 19.44 -25.11
N THR A 23 -8.62 19.05 -26.21
CA THR A 23 -8.84 17.75 -26.83
C THR A 23 -8.32 16.72 -25.84
N ILE A 24 -9.26 16.06 -25.15
CA ILE A 24 -8.97 14.85 -24.38
C ILE A 24 -8.61 13.80 -25.42
N SER A 25 -7.35 13.80 -25.84
CA SER A 25 -6.78 12.80 -26.74
C SER A 25 -6.45 11.55 -25.93
N ASP A 26 -7.44 11.03 -25.21
CA ASP A 26 -7.29 9.80 -24.44
C ASP A 26 -8.02 8.71 -25.19
N GLU A 27 -7.27 7.93 -25.98
CA GLU A 27 -7.69 6.57 -26.33
C GLU A 27 -8.07 5.88 -25.01
N PRO A 28 -9.32 5.42 -24.85
CA PRO A 28 -9.80 4.94 -23.57
C PRO A 28 -9.06 3.66 -23.18
N ASP A 29 -8.05 3.78 -22.32
CA ASP A 29 -7.39 2.63 -21.72
C ASP A 29 -8.44 1.77 -21.00
N LEU A 30 -8.50 0.48 -21.36
CA LEU A 30 -9.44 -0.50 -20.83
C LEU A 30 -9.39 -0.55 -19.30
N TRP A 31 -8.20 -0.34 -18.73
CA TRP A 31 -8.01 -0.33 -17.28
C TRP A 31 -8.54 0.95 -16.62
N THR A 32 -8.45 2.09 -17.30
CA THR A 32 -9.08 3.34 -16.84
C THR A 32 -10.59 3.20 -16.79
N MET A 33 -11.22 2.52 -17.76
CA MET A 33 -12.66 2.25 -17.73
C MET A 33 -13.07 1.28 -16.61
N ARG A 34 -12.24 0.27 -16.30
CA ARG A 34 -12.55 -0.77 -15.30
C ARG A 34 -12.25 -0.36 -13.86
N LEU A 35 -11.11 0.27 -13.63
CA LEU A 35 -10.62 0.64 -12.30
C LEU A 35 -11.01 2.08 -11.92
N GLY A 36 -11.28 2.95 -12.90
CA GLY A 36 -11.60 4.35 -12.66
C GLY A 36 -10.53 5.03 -11.81
N HIS A 37 -10.93 5.59 -10.67
CA HIS A 37 -10.00 6.25 -9.73
C HIS A 37 -9.04 5.29 -9.00
N ALA A 38 -9.31 3.98 -9.03
CA ALA A 38 -8.41 2.97 -8.47
C ALA A 38 -7.29 2.56 -9.45
N ASN A 39 -7.27 3.13 -10.67
CA ASN A 39 -6.25 2.82 -11.65
C ASN A 39 -4.87 3.25 -11.13
N PHE A 40 -3.86 2.40 -11.37
CA PHE A 40 -2.51 2.60 -10.86
C PHE A 40 -1.48 2.41 -11.98
N HIS A 41 -0.32 3.03 -11.80
CA HIS A 41 0.82 2.91 -12.69
C HIS A 41 1.99 2.36 -11.87
N ILE A 42 2.71 1.39 -12.43
CA ILE A 42 3.85 0.78 -11.79
C ILE A 42 5.12 1.36 -12.40
N THR A 43 6.04 1.74 -11.53
CA THR A 43 7.35 2.25 -11.92
C THR A 43 8.43 1.27 -11.44
N PRO A 44 9.30 0.74 -12.32
CA PRO A 44 9.39 1.02 -13.76
C PRO A 44 8.26 0.35 -14.58
N GLU A 45 7.91 0.97 -15.70
CA GLU A 45 7.01 0.37 -16.70
C GLU A 45 7.72 -0.75 -17.46
N PRO A 46 7.01 -1.80 -17.92
CA PRO A 46 7.60 -2.84 -18.75
C PRO A 46 8.27 -2.25 -19.99
N TYR A 47 9.55 -2.52 -20.16
CA TYR A 47 10.31 -2.03 -21.30
C TYR A 47 11.08 -3.16 -21.97
N TYR A 48 11.32 -2.99 -23.27
CA TYR A 48 12.22 -3.83 -24.02
C TYR A 48 13.60 -3.16 -24.12
N PRO A 49 14.69 -3.77 -23.63
CA PRO A 49 16.03 -3.20 -23.75
C PRO A 49 16.43 -3.01 -25.22
N ASN A 50 17.02 -1.86 -25.56
CA ASN A 50 17.52 -1.61 -26.92
C ASN A 50 18.74 -2.47 -27.28
N VAL A 51 19.49 -2.93 -26.26
CA VAL A 51 20.68 -3.78 -26.41
C VAL A 51 20.52 -4.99 -25.49
N CYS A 52 20.53 -6.19 -26.08
CA CYS A 52 20.38 -7.45 -25.36
C CYS A 52 21.75 -8.01 -24.95
N ASP A 53 22.32 -7.43 -23.90
CA ASP A 53 23.54 -7.88 -23.23
C ASP A 53 23.20 -8.54 -21.88
N VAL A 54 24.12 -9.34 -21.33
CA VAL A 54 23.97 -10.01 -20.03
C VAL A 54 23.69 -9.00 -18.91
N TYR A 55 24.30 -7.82 -18.96
CA TYR A 55 24.03 -6.74 -18.01
C TYR A 55 22.61 -6.18 -18.16
N ALA A 56 22.09 -6.10 -19.39
CA ALA A 56 20.72 -5.67 -19.64
C ALA A 56 19.71 -6.68 -19.12
N CYS A 57 19.96 -8.00 -19.28
CA CYS A 57 19.15 -9.05 -18.67
C CYS A 57 19.07 -8.91 -17.14
N LYS A 58 20.22 -8.70 -16.49
CA LYS A 58 20.26 -8.51 -15.03
C LYS A 58 19.47 -7.27 -14.60
N ARG A 59 19.68 -6.14 -15.26
CA ARG A 59 18.94 -4.91 -14.96
C ARG A 59 17.44 -5.08 -15.16
N LEU A 60 17.04 -5.76 -16.23
CA LEU A 60 15.65 -6.04 -16.51
C LEU A 60 15.01 -6.91 -15.41
N LEU A 61 15.74 -7.88 -14.87
CA LEU A 61 15.33 -8.65 -13.70
C LEU A 61 15.18 -7.78 -12.44
N ASP A 62 16.20 -6.97 -12.13
CA ASP A 62 16.18 -6.07 -10.96
C ASP A 62 15.00 -5.07 -11.03
N ASP A 63 14.74 -4.53 -12.22
CA ASP A 63 13.62 -3.63 -12.50
C ASP A 63 12.26 -4.35 -12.42
N TRP A 64 12.18 -5.60 -12.89
CA TRP A 64 10.99 -6.43 -12.76
C TRP A 64 10.67 -6.74 -11.30
N GLU A 65 11.68 -7.09 -10.49
CA GLU A 65 11.51 -7.30 -9.05
C GLU A 65 11.06 -6.03 -8.32
N SER A 66 11.62 -4.88 -8.70
CA SER A 66 11.21 -3.57 -8.18
C SER A 66 9.74 -3.26 -8.51
N ALA A 67 9.31 -3.54 -9.74
CA ALA A 67 7.92 -3.41 -10.18
C ALA A 67 6.97 -4.34 -9.39
N ARG A 68 7.40 -5.57 -9.09
CA ARG A 68 6.66 -6.51 -8.23
C ARG A 68 6.49 -5.99 -6.81
N ALA A 69 7.55 -5.43 -6.22
CA ALA A 69 7.48 -4.85 -4.88
C ALA A 69 6.50 -3.67 -4.82
N GLU A 70 6.51 -2.80 -5.83
CA GLU A 70 5.55 -1.71 -5.95
C GLU A 70 4.10 -2.21 -6.11
N PHE A 71 3.89 -3.26 -6.92
CA PHE A 71 2.58 -3.89 -7.01
C PHE A 71 2.10 -4.45 -5.66
N MET A 72 2.95 -5.15 -4.90
CA MET A 72 2.58 -5.66 -3.58
C MET A 72 2.14 -4.53 -2.63
N ARG A 73 2.85 -3.39 -2.66
CA ARG A 73 2.47 -2.20 -1.89
C ARG A 73 1.11 -1.66 -2.32
N GLN A 74 0.85 -1.61 -3.62
CA GLN A 74 -0.43 -1.16 -4.16
C GLN A 74 -1.57 -2.14 -3.83
N ALA A 75 -1.33 -3.44 -3.92
CA ALA A 75 -2.28 -4.48 -3.57
C ALA A 75 -2.68 -4.40 -2.09
N SER A 76 -1.73 -4.14 -1.17
CA SER A 76 -2.03 -3.89 0.25
C SER A 76 -3.02 -2.74 0.41
N ARG A 77 -2.72 -1.59 -0.19
CA ARG A 77 -3.59 -0.39 -0.12
C ARG A 77 -4.98 -0.67 -0.68
N ILE A 78 -5.07 -1.32 -1.83
CA ILE A 78 -6.36 -1.64 -2.47
C ILE A 78 -7.15 -2.64 -1.62
N SER A 79 -6.47 -3.62 -1.02
CA SER A 79 -7.11 -4.57 -0.11
C SER A 79 -7.64 -3.89 1.16
N GLU A 80 -6.97 -2.84 1.65
CA GLU A 80 -7.40 -2.05 2.80
C GLU A 80 -8.58 -1.13 2.46
N HIS A 81 -8.54 -0.47 1.29
CA HIS A 81 -9.55 0.50 0.89
C HIS A 81 -10.84 -0.16 0.37
N TYR A 82 -10.73 -1.22 -0.42
CA TYR A 82 -11.88 -1.85 -1.09
C TYR A 82 -12.21 -3.22 -0.51
N GLY A 83 -11.26 -3.88 0.15
CA GLY A 83 -11.39 -5.25 0.62
C GLY A 83 -10.85 -6.28 -0.41
N PRO A 84 -10.32 -7.42 0.06
CA PRO A 84 -9.72 -8.46 -0.79
C PRO A 84 -10.74 -9.19 -1.68
N THR A 85 -12.03 -9.16 -1.34
CA THR A 85 -13.10 -9.79 -2.14
C THR A 85 -13.74 -8.85 -3.15
N SER A 86 -13.29 -7.59 -3.22
CA SER A 86 -13.89 -6.57 -4.08
C SER A 86 -13.57 -6.80 -5.56
N GLN A 87 -14.45 -6.32 -6.44
CA GLN A 87 -14.23 -6.37 -7.87
C GLN A 87 -13.03 -5.53 -8.31
N ILE A 88 -12.78 -4.41 -7.62
CA ILE A 88 -11.61 -3.53 -7.84
C ILE A 88 -10.32 -4.28 -7.54
N TYR A 89 -10.26 -5.04 -6.45
CA TYR A 89 -9.10 -5.86 -6.13
C TYR A 89 -8.86 -6.93 -7.21
N LYS A 90 -9.92 -7.61 -7.68
CA LYS A 90 -9.81 -8.58 -8.79
C LYS A 90 -9.31 -7.94 -10.09
N PHE A 91 -9.83 -6.78 -10.47
CA PHE A 91 -9.35 -6.06 -11.66
C PHE A 91 -7.91 -5.59 -11.51
N THR A 92 -7.49 -5.27 -10.30
CA THR A 92 -6.11 -4.90 -10.00
C THR A 92 -5.17 -6.10 -10.20
N GLU A 93 -5.55 -7.28 -9.71
CA GLU A 93 -4.79 -8.52 -9.94
C GLU A 93 -4.73 -8.89 -11.42
N GLN A 94 -5.83 -8.71 -12.16
CA GLN A 94 -5.85 -8.94 -13.61
C GLN A 94 -4.93 -7.97 -14.36
N LYS A 95 -4.98 -6.67 -14.05
CA LYS A 95 -4.07 -5.67 -14.62
C LYS A 95 -2.61 -6.05 -14.35
N TRP A 96 -2.33 -6.46 -13.12
CA TRP A 96 -0.99 -6.92 -12.76
C TRP A 96 -0.55 -8.18 -13.51
N ALA A 97 -1.45 -9.15 -13.72
CA ALA A 97 -1.13 -10.36 -14.48
C ALA A 97 -0.75 -10.04 -15.94
N GLU A 98 -1.41 -9.06 -16.57
CA GLU A 98 -1.01 -8.57 -17.91
C GLU A 98 0.39 -7.95 -17.89
N ILE A 99 0.67 -7.08 -16.92
CA ILE A 99 1.98 -6.44 -16.73
C ILE A 99 3.08 -7.49 -16.46
N ASP A 100 2.83 -8.46 -15.58
CA ASP A 100 3.79 -9.54 -15.25
C ASP A 100 4.07 -10.42 -16.47
N SER A 101 3.05 -10.68 -17.30
CA SER A 101 3.22 -11.46 -18.53
C SER A 101 4.09 -10.71 -19.56
N LEU A 102 3.97 -9.39 -19.65
CA LEU A 102 4.82 -8.56 -20.51
C LEU A 102 6.27 -8.58 -20.04
N TRP A 103 6.51 -8.38 -18.75
CA TRP A 103 7.84 -8.51 -18.15
C TRP A 103 8.48 -9.86 -18.45
N ARG A 104 7.72 -10.95 -18.26
CA ARG A 104 8.20 -12.31 -18.55
C ARG A 104 8.55 -12.49 -20.02
N ALA A 105 7.72 -11.99 -20.93
CA ALA A 105 7.95 -12.08 -22.37
C ALA A 105 9.19 -11.28 -22.80
N TYR A 106 9.38 -10.08 -22.25
CA TYR A 106 10.57 -9.27 -22.52
C TYR A 106 11.83 -9.94 -21.98
N HIS A 107 11.80 -10.42 -20.74
CA HIS A 107 12.91 -11.14 -20.15
C HIS A 107 13.29 -12.39 -20.96
N GLN A 108 12.29 -13.19 -21.38
CA GLN A 108 12.54 -14.36 -22.22
C GLN A 108 13.17 -14.00 -23.57
N ARG A 109 12.68 -12.93 -24.23
CA ARG A 109 13.24 -12.47 -25.51
C ARG A 109 14.67 -11.93 -25.34
N THR A 110 14.92 -11.11 -24.32
CA THR A 110 16.25 -10.55 -24.05
C THR A 110 17.25 -11.67 -23.72
N ASN A 111 16.86 -12.69 -22.95
CA ASN A 111 17.73 -13.85 -22.67
C ASN A 111 18.05 -14.67 -23.93
N ALA A 112 17.04 -14.88 -24.79
CA ALA A 112 17.24 -15.58 -26.06
C ALA A 112 18.22 -14.84 -26.98
N GLU A 113 18.13 -13.51 -27.04
CA GLU A 113 19.05 -12.67 -27.84
C GLU A 113 20.46 -12.58 -27.23
N ALA A 114 20.56 -12.53 -25.91
CA ALA A 114 21.84 -12.52 -25.20
C ALA A 114 22.55 -13.90 -25.21
N GLY A 115 21.90 -14.96 -25.71
CA GLY A 115 22.44 -16.32 -25.71
C GLY A 115 22.65 -16.91 -24.31
N VAL A 116 22.03 -16.31 -23.29
CA VAL A 116 22.09 -16.79 -21.90
C VAL A 116 21.11 -17.94 -21.77
N SER A 117 21.61 -19.18 -21.83
CA SER A 117 20.76 -20.35 -21.61
C SER A 117 20.12 -20.32 -20.20
N ASP A 118 18.86 -20.77 -20.10
CA ASP A 118 18.04 -20.83 -18.88
C ASP A 118 18.70 -21.57 -17.69
N ASN A 119 19.82 -22.25 -17.93
CA ASN A 119 20.61 -22.95 -16.93
C ASN A 119 21.54 -22.01 -16.14
N THR A 120 21.74 -20.78 -16.62
CA THR A 120 22.51 -19.75 -15.90
C THR A 120 21.57 -19.02 -14.96
N THR A 121 20.99 -19.76 -14.03
CA THR A 121 20.53 -19.12 -12.81
C THR A 121 21.76 -18.48 -12.18
N LEU A 122 21.88 -17.16 -12.28
CA LEU A 122 22.69 -16.40 -11.34
C LEU A 122 21.96 -16.48 -9.98
N PHE A 123 21.87 -17.70 -9.42
CA PHE A 123 21.89 -17.85 -7.99
C PHE A 123 23.21 -17.21 -7.59
N GLN A 124 23.16 -15.94 -7.23
CA GLN A 124 24.08 -15.42 -6.26
C GLN A 124 23.69 -16.22 -5.01
N PRO A 125 24.46 -17.25 -4.61
CA PRO A 125 24.18 -17.94 -3.36
C PRO A 125 24.20 -16.81 -2.34
N LEU A 126 23.07 -16.59 -1.68
CA LEU A 126 22.96 -15.61 -0.60
C LEU A 126 24.22 -15.81 0.24
N ALA A 127 25.12 -14.83 0.24
CA ALA A 127 26.50 -14.98 0.66
C ALA A 127 26.51 -15.86 1.91
N GLU A 128 27.19 -17.03 1.82
CA GLU A 128 27.21 -18.08 2.83
C GLU A 128 27.07 -17.44 4.20
N THR A 129 25.85 -17.50 4.76
CA THR A 129 25.53 -16.84 6.03
C THR A 129 26.57 -17.32 7.00
N GLN A 130 27.45 -16.40 7.41
CA GLN A 130 28.62 -16.66 8.23
C GLN A 130 28.24 -17.72 9.26
N ALA A 131 28.91 -18.88 9.19
CA ALA A 131 28.58 -20.05 9.99
C ALA A 131 28.22 -19.61 11.40
N LEU A 132 26.94 -19.81 11.77
CA LEU A 132 26.34 -19.38 13.01
C LEU A 132 27.35 -19.58 14.14
N SER A 133 27.88 -18.47 14.67
CA SER A 133 28.88 -18.52 15.73
C SER A 133 28.29 -19.36 16.86
N LYS A 134 29.03 -20.40 17.25
CA LYS A 134 28.69 -21.40 18.28
C LYS A 134 27.66 -20.88 19.26
N ILE A 135 26.46 -21.45 19.19
CA ILE A 135 25.47 -21.35 20.26
C ILE A 135 26.21 -21.73 21.56
N PRO A 136 26.26 -20.85 22.58
CA PRO A 136 26.90 -21.19 23.84
C PRO A 136 26.27 -22.45 24.40
N SER A 137 27.09 -23.46 24.69
CA SER A 137 26.61 -24.73 25.26
C SER A 137 25.84 -24.43 26.55
N LEU A 138 24.59 -24.89 26.62
CA LEU A 138 23.69 -24.72 27.76
C LEU A 138 24.20 -25.42 29.03
N THR A 139 25.11 -26.37 28.87
CA THR A 139 25.77 -27.10 29.95
C THR A 139 27.26 -26.77 29.92
N ASP A 140 27.65 -25.78 30.72
CA ASP A 140 29.04 -25.47 31.02
C ASP A 140 29.43 -26.15 32.35
N PRO A 141 30.42 -27.07 32.38
CA PRO A 141 30.83 -27.74 33.62
C PRO A 141 31.39 -26.78 34.70
N GLN A 142 31.71 -25.53 34.36
CA GLN A 142 32.18 -24.50 35.31
C GLN A 142 31.05 -23.60 35.84
N GLN A 143 29.86 -23.62 35.24
CA GLN A 143 28.72 -22.78 35.63
C GLN A 143 27.46 -23.66 35.73
N PRO A 144 26.93 -23.93 36.93
CA PRO A 144 25.65 -24.64 37.05
C PRO A 144 24.60 -23.86 36.26
N SER A 145 23.94 -24.54 35.31
CA SER A 145 22.92 -23.96 34.44
C SER A 145 21.93 -23.12 35.27
N LYS A 146 21.78 -21.85 34.91
CA LYS A 146 20.81 -20.94 35.55
C LYS A 146 19.35 -21.35 35.29
N PHE A 147 19.14 -22.30 34.38
CA PHE A 147 17.87 -22.97 34.21
C PHE A 147 17.83 -24.15 35.18
N LEU A 148 16.96 -24.03 36.20
CA LEU A 148 16.56 -25.14 37.04
C LEU A 148 16.12 -26.29 36.12
N MET A 149 16.62 -27.51 36.33
CA MET A 149 16.14 -28.69 35.61
C MET A 149 14.71 -28.98 36.07
N VAL A 150 13.74 -28.38 35.39
CA VAL A 150 12.32 -28.66 35.59
C VAL A 150 12.08 -30.04 35.00
N ASN A 151 11.86 -31.04 35.85
CA ASN A 151 11.46 -32.38 35.39
C ASN A 151 10.01 -32.31 34.88
N ASP A 152 9.60 -33.22 33.99
CA ASP A 152 8.25 -33.23 33.42
C ASP A 152 7.13 -33.26 34.50
N ALA A 153 7.43 -33.80 35.69
CA ALA A 153 6.53 -33.80 36.84
C ALA A 153 6.29 -32.41 37.45
N ASP A 154 7.24 -31.47 37.29
CA ASP A 154 7.14 -30.08 37.79
C ASP A 154 6.47 -29.14 36.76
N ILE A 155 6.33 -29.58 35.50
CA ILE A 155 5.69 -28.81 34.42
C ILE A 155 4.16 -28.74 34.60
N VAL A 156 3.58 -29.70 35.33
CA VAL A 156 2.12 -29.83 35.47
C VAL A 156 1.61 -29.16 36.75
N GLY A 157 1.60 -27.82 36.75
CA GLY A 157 0.92 -27.04 37.77
C GLY A 157 -0.61 -27.01 37.57
N PRO A 158 -1.41 -26.73 38.61
CA PRO A 158 -2.85 -26.49 38.46
C PRO A 158 -3.10 -25.38 37.42
N MET A 159 -3.86 -25.69 36.37
CA MET A 159 -4.17 -24.73 35.30
C MET A 159 -4.96 -23.54 35.88
N VAL A 160 -4.29 -22.41 36.06
CA VAL A 160 -4.92 -21.15 36.48
C VAL A 160 -5.74 -20.61 35.31
N LYS A 161 -7.07 -20.66 35.44
CA LYS A 161 -8.00 -20.04 34.49
C LYS A 161 -8.02 -18.53 34.74
N TYR A 162 -7.27 -17.76 33.98
CA TYR A 162 -7.44 -16.31 33.98
C TYR A 162 -8.84 -15.95 33.46
N THR A 163 -9.59 -15.15 34.21
CA THR A 163 -10.87 -14.59 33.74
C THR A 163 -10.60 -13.65 32.56
N LYS A 164 -11.43 -13.75 31.52
CA LYS A 164 -11.41 -12.96 30.27
C LYS A 164 -10.87 -11.55 30.46
N ILE A 165 -9.76 -11.24 29.78
CA ILE A 165 -9.21 -9.88 29.67
C ILE A 165 -10.30 -8.99 29.07
N GLN A 166 -10.91 -8.13 29.89
CA GLN A 166 -11.74 -7.04 29.37
C GLN A 166 -10.80 -6.06 28.68
N ARG A 167 -10.93 -5.95 27.35
CA ARG A 167 -10.22 -4.91 26.60
C ARG A 167 -10.68 -3.56 27.12
N LEU A 168 -9.79 -2.86 27.83
CA LEU A 168 -10.02 -1.48 28.21
C LEU A 168 -10.09 -0.63 26.92
N PRO A 169 -11.13 0.20 26.73
CA PRO A 169 -11.21 1.04 25.55
C PRO A 169 -10.06 2.04 25.53
N SER A 170 -9.38 2.16 24.38
CA SER A 170 -8.25 3.07 24.21
C SER A 170 -8.68 4.51 24.48
N ARG A 171 -7.98 5.19 25.37
CA ARG A 171 -8.11 6.64 25.60
C ARG A 171 -7.59 7.41 24.38
N LYS A 172 -8.46 7.63 23.39
CA LYS A 172 -8.31 8.73 22.43
C LYS A 172 -9.21 9.88 22.91
N PRO A 173 -8.76 11.15 22.89
CA PRO A 173 -9.54 12.27 23.38
C PRO A 173 -10.80 12.43 22.51
N ALA A 174 -11.97 12.37 23.16
CA ALA A 174 -13.26 12.55 22.54
C ALA A 174 -13.56 14.04 22.38
N PHE A 175 -13.31 14.59 21.18
CA PHE A 175 -13.68 15.99 20.86
C PHE A 175 -14.83 16.14 19.85
N LEU A 176 -15.52 15.06 19.45
CA LEU A 176 -16.69 15.17 18.56
C LEU A 176 -17.84 14.25 19.00
N LYS A 177 -18.36 14.48 20.21
CA LYS A 177 -19.61 13.88 20.73
C LYS A 177 -20.78 14.88 20.69
N LEU A 178 -20.82 15.75 19.68
CA LEU A 178 -21.87 16.77 19.52
C LEU A 178 -22.95 16.42 18.49
N PHE A 179 -22.86 15.25 17.82
CA PHE A 179 -23.81 14.85 16.77
C PHE A 179 -24.41 13.44 16.94
N THR A 180 -24.28 12.81 18.12
CA THR A 180 -24.77 11.44 18.34
C THR A 180 -25.71 11.33 19.55
N ASP A 181 -26.31 12.44 19.97
CA ASP A 181 -27.41 12.44 20.93
C ASP A 181 -28.73 12.83 20.24
N PRO A 182 -29.69 11.90 20.07
CA PRO A 182 -31.02 12.22 19.53
C PRO A 182 -31.89 13.03 20.50
N ALA A 183 -31.47 13.28 21.74
CA ALA A 183 -32.23 14.09 22.70
C ALA A 183 -31.96 15.61 22.57
N SER A 184 -30.95 16.03 21.81
CA SER A 184 -30.60 17.45 21.64
C SER A 184 -31.42 18.20 20.57
N PHE A 185 -32.40 17.53 19.94
CA PHE A 185 -33.28 18.11 18.89
C PHE A 185 -34.73 18.37 19.35
N LEU A 186 -35.02 18.25 20.64
CA LEU A 186 -36.36 18.57 21.16
C LEU A 186 -36.44 20.02 21.62
N GLY A 187 -36.66 20.87 20.62
CA GLY A 187 -37.66 21.93 20.63
C GLY A 187 -37.83 22.71 21.93
N ASN A 188 -37.10 23.81 22.04
CA ASN A 188 -37.48 24.89 22.94
C ASN A 188 -38.87 25.41 22.51
N ARG A 189 -39.75 25.52 23.51
CA ARG A 189 -41.21 25.71 23.38
C ARG A 189 -41.60 27.13 22.98
N SER A 190 -42.51 27.24 22.02
CA SER A 190 -43.75 28.06 22.01
C SER A 190 -44.32 28.03 20.57
N PRO A 191 -45.66 28.02 20.32
CA PRO A 191 -46.65 28.89 20.98
C PRO A 191 -48.08 28.30 21.15
N LEU A 192 -48.94 29.14 21.76
CA LEU A 192 -50.37 29.38 21.50
C LEU A 192 -51.45 28.27 21.63
N PHE A 193 -52.40 28.51 22.54
CA PHE A 193 -53.87 28.33 22.40
C PHE A 193 -54.51 29.36 23.38
N THR A 194 -55.61 30.11 23.18
CA THR A 194 -56.70 30.21 22.19
C THR A 194 -57.53 31.48 22.49
N LEU A 195 -58.27 31.97 21.50
CA LEU A 195 -59.13 33.17 21.50
C LEU A 195 -60.62 32.85 21.84
N LYS A 196 -61.32 33.83 22.42
CA LYS A 196 -62.80 34.02 22.64
C LYS A 196 -63.47 33.11 23.69
N ARG A 197 -64.39 33.59 24.53
CA ARG A 197 -65.46 34.60 24.36
C ARG A 197 -65.70 35.37 25.65
#